data_AF-A0A6L7UMN3-F1
#
_entry.id   AF-A0A6L7UMN3-F1
#
_cell.length_a   1.000
_cell.length_b   1.000
_cell.length_c   1.000
_cell.angle_alpha   90.00
_cell.angle_beta   90.00
_cell.angle_gamma   90.00
#
_symmetry.space_group_name_H-M   'P 1'
#
loop_
_entity.id
_entity.type
_entity.pdbx_description
1 polymer ?
#
loop_
_entity_poly.entity_id
_entity_poly.type
_entity_poly.pdbx_seq_one_letter_code
_entity_poly.pdbx_strand_id
1 'polypeptide(L)' 'MPDAVRIAVLASGGGSNFQALVDRFQRTDVPDREIVGVIASREGAGVLGRAGRAGVASAVSPP' A
#
# COMPACT_ATOMS: atom_id res chain seq x y z
N MET A 1 -2.07 24.43 3.03
CA MET A 1 -1.81 23.40 2.01
C MET A 1 -2.93 22.38 2.15
N PRO A 2 -3.57 21.90 1.09
CA PRO A 2 -4.57 20.84 1.24
C PRO A 2 -3.90 19.63 1.91
N ASP A 3 -4.59 18.99 2.85
CA ASP A 3 -4.08 17.79 3.49
C ASP A 3 -3.86 16.70 2.43
N ALA A 4 -2.72 16.01 2.50
CA ALA A 4 -2.42 14.92 1.58
C ALA A 4 -3.50 13.83 1.68
N VAL A 5 -3.93 13.31 0.52
CA VAL A 5 -4.89 12.21 0.46
C VAL A 5 -4.23 10.94 0.95
N ARG A 6 -4.70 10.42 2.08
CA ARG A 6 -4.19 9.20 2.72
C ARG A 6 -4.92 7.98 2.18
N ILE A 7 -4.19 7.05 1.59
CA ILE A 7 -4.72 5.88 0.88
C ILE A 7 -4.40 4.61 1.67
N ALA A 8 -5.43 3.82 1.99
CA ALA A 8 -5.29 2.45 2.48
C ALA A 8 -5.69 1.47 1.37
N VAL A 9 -4.91 0.41 1.17
CA VAL A 9 -5.14 -0.60 0.12
C VAL A 9 -5.62 -1.90 0.73
N LEU A 10 -6.69 -2.50 0.20
CA LEU A 10 -7.12 -3.85 0.58
C LEU A 10 -6.67 -4.84 -0.49
N ALA A 11 -6.08 -5.97 -0.09
CA ALA A 11 -5.56 -6.96 -1.02
C ALA A 11 -5.62 -8.40 -0.47
N SER A 12 -5.81 -9.38 -1.35
CA SER A 12 -5.87 -10.81 -0.98
C SER A 12 -4.76 -11.67 -1.61
N GLY A 13 -4.00 -11.08 -2.55
CA GLY A 13 -3.08 -11.80 -3.44
C GLY A 13 -1.68 -11.22 -3.51
N GLY A 14 -1.03 -11.36 -4.68
CA GLY A 14 0.38 -11.02 -4.90
C GLY A 14 0.71 -9.52 -4.82
N GLY A 15 -0.28 -8.63 -4.88
CA GLY A 15 -0.10 -7.19 -4.68
C GLY A 15 0.56 -6.43 -5.84
N SER A 16 0.40 -6.87 -7.10
CA SER A 16 0.94 -6.14 -8.27
C SER A 16 0.36 -4.73 -8.40
N ASN A 17 -0.95 -4.54 -8.18
CA ASN A 17 -1.58 -3.22 -8.18
C ASN A 17 -1.05 -2.32 -7.05
N PHE A 18 -0.83 -2.89 -5.87
CA PHE A 18 -0.19 -2.16 -4.77
C PHE A 18 1.21 -1.68 -5.17
N GLN A 19 2.01 -2.54 -5.83
CA GLN A 19 3.33 -2.15 -6.34
C GLN A 19 3.22 -0.98 -7.33
N ALA A 20 2.30 -1.05 -8.29
CA ALA A 20 2.11 0.01 -9.27
C ALA A 20 1.72 1.35 -8.62
N LEU A 21 0.92 1.32 -7.55
CA LEU A 21 0.58 2.51 -6.77
C LEU A 21 1.79 3.07 -6.00
N VAL A 22 2.57 2.20 -5.35
CA VAL A 22 3.82 2.61 -4.68
C VAL A 22 4.78 3.25 -5.69
N ASP A 23 5.00 2.61 -6.83
CA ASP A 23 5.90 3.10 -7.88
C ASP A 23 5.41 4.43 -8.47
N ARG A 24 4.09 4.67 -8.47
CA ARG A 24 3.50 5.93 -8.93
C ARG A 24 3.62 7.06 -7.91
N PHE A 25 3.42 6.78 -6.62
CA PHE A 25 3.31 7.80 -5.57
C PHE A 25 4.60 8.03 -4.77
N GLN A 26 5.58 7.14 -4.84
CA GLN A 26 6.94 7.44 -4.36
C GLN A 26 7.68 8.46 -5.25
N ARG A 27 7.15 8.75 -6.44
CA ARG A 27 7.70 9.79 -7.32
C ARG A 27 7.25 11.15 -6.78
N THR A 28 8.21 12.07 -6.67
CA THR A 28 8.02 13.44 -6.14
C THR A 28 7.06 14.31 -6.97
N ASP A 29 6.52 13.80 -8.09
CA ASP A 29 5.57 14.52 -8.95
C ASP A 29 4.11 14.43 -8.48
N VAL A 30 3.82 13.68 -7.39
CA VAL A 30 2.46 13.55 -6.83
C VAL A 30 2.45 13.84 -5.32
N PRO A 31 2.75 15.08 -4.89
CA PRO A 31 2.98 15.40 -3.47
C PRO A 31 1.73 15.27 -2.57
N ASP A 32 0.53 15.31 -3.14
CA ASP A 32 -0.72 15.34 -2.36
C ASP A 32 -1.33 13.95 -2.14
N ARG A 33 -0.56 12.86 -2.29
CA ARG A 33 -1.05 11.48 -2.16
C ARG A 33 -0.04 10.60 -1.45
N GLU A 34 -0.51 9.87 -0.44
CA GLU A 34 0.34 8.99 0.35
C GLU A 34 -0.36 7.64 0.57
N ILE A 35 0.34 6.53 0.29
CA ILE A 35 -0.13 5.20 0.71
C ILE A 35 0.32 4.98 2.15
N VAL A 36 -0.65 4.98 3.05
CA VAL A 36 -0.39 4.91 4.50
C VAL A 36 -0.50 3.48 5.05
N GLY A 37 -1.12 2.57 4.29
CA GLY A 37 -1.19 1.18 4.73
C GLY A 37 -1.78 0.21 3.72
N VAL A 38 -1.57 -1.08 3.97
CA VAL A 38 -2.27 -2.18 3.31
C VAL A 38 -2.90 -3.13 4.32
N ILE A 39 -4.12 -3.61 4.04
CA ILE A 39 -4.78 -4.68 4.80
C ILE A 39 -4.89 -5.91 3.90
N ALA A 40 -4.30 -7.01 4.36
CA ALA A 40 -4.34 -8.29 3.66
C ALA A 40 -5.41 -9.22 4.24
N SER A 41 -6.13 -9.95 3.39
CA SER A 41 -7.15 -10.90 3.84
C SER A 41 -6.62 -12.23 4.40
N ARG A 42 -5.30 -12.46 4.31
CA ARG A 42 -4.65 -13.71 4.74
C ARG A 42 -3.18 -13.50 5.00
N GLU A 43 -2.64 -14.33 5.87
CA GLU A 43 -1.20 -14.47 6.04
C GLU A 43 -0.53 -14.96 4.75
N GLY A 44 0.73 -14.58 4.55
CA GLY A 44 1.50 -14.94 3.36
C GLY A 44 1.00 -14.31 2.05
N ALA A 45 0.10 -13.32 2.09
CA ALA A 45 -0.22 -12.55 0.89
C ALA A 45 1.02 -11.80 0.40
N GLY A 46 1.35 -11.95 -0.89
CA GLY A 46 2.58 -11.36 -1.47
C GLY A 46 2.64 -9.83 -1.34
N VAL A 47 1.49 -9.18 -1.17
CA VAL A 47 1.39 -7.75 -0.88
C VAL A 47 2.09 -7.34 0.42
N LEU A 48 2.12 -8.18 1.45
CA LEU A 48 2.75 -7.87 2.74
C LEU A 48 4.26 -7.67 2.57
N GLY A 49 4.91 -8.55 1.79
CA GLY A 49 6.32 -8.40 1.46
C GLY A 49 6.61 -7.17 0.60
N ARG A 50 5.67 -6.75 -0.26
CA ARG A 50 5.80 -5.50 -1.03
C ARG A 50 5.67 -4.28 -0.14
N ALA A 51 4.70 -4.26 0.77
CA ALA A 51 4.52 -3.18 1.74
C ALA A 51 5.74 -3.03 2.64
N GLY A 52 6.30 -4.15 3.13
CA GLY A 52 7.55 -4.13 3.91
C GLY A 52 8.73 -3.53 3.15
N ARG A 53 8.91 -3.88 1.85
CA ARG A 53 9.95 -3.27 1.00
C ARG A 53 9.73 -1.79 0.72
N ALA A 54 8.48 -1.35 0.68
CA ALA A 54 8.09 0.05 0.44
C ALA A 54 8.07 0.91 1.72
N GLY A 55 8.28 0.31 2.90
CA GLY A 55 8.15 1.01 4.18
C GLY A 55 6.70 1.38 4.55
N VAL A 56 5.71 0.72 3.95
CA VAL A 56 4.28 0.98 4.17
C VAL A 56 3.76 0.07 5.28
N ALA A 57 2.97 0.64 6.21
CA ALA A 57 2.35 -0.13 7.28
C ALA A 57 1.46 -1.25 6.71
N SER A 58 1.42 -2.41 7.38
CA SER A 58 0.56 -3.52 6.93
C SER A 58 -0.11 -4.23 8.09
N ALA A 59 -1.33 -4.72 7.84
CA ALA A 59 -2.09 -5.55 8.77
C ALA A 59 -2.72 -6.73 8.03
N VAL A 60 -3.01 -7.81 8.78
CA VAL A 60 -3.78 -8.95 8.28
C VAL A 60 -5.14 -8.94 8.98
N SER A 61 -6.21 -9.00 8.20
CA SER A 61 -7.58 -9.18 8.67
C SER A 61 -8.19 -10.36 7.93
N PRO A 62 -8.21 -11.56 8.54
CA PRO A 62 -8.95 -12.68 7.98
C PRO A 62 -10.43 -12.33 7.76
N PRO A 63 -11.12 -12.99 6.81
CA PRO A 63 -12.55 -12.84 6.62
C PRO A 63 -13.37 -13.32 7.83
#